data_AF-A0A6J2KEP2-F1
#
_entry.id   AF-A0A6J2KEP2-F1
#
_cell.length_a   1.000
_cell.length_b   1.000
_cell.length_c   1.000
_cell.angle_alpha   90.00
_cell.angle_beta   90.00
_cell.angle_gamma   90.00
#
_symmetry.space_group_name_H-M   'P 1'
#
loop_
_entity.id
_entity.type
_entity.pdbx_description
1 polymer ?
#
loop_
_entity_poly.entity_id
_entity_poly.type
_entity_poly.pdbx_seq_one_letter_code
_entity_poly.pdbx_strand_id
1 'polypeptide(L)'
;MCCRDHDNCPDLILAGETKNNLTNSAFYTRLSCECDEGFRKCLHDANSTTAKRIGVIYFNALGTKCYRKDYPIVKCTMRGGWFKRKCLRYDVDMNEDQIYQWFDVNNY
;
A
#
# COMPACT_ATOMS: atom_id res chain seq x y z
N MET A 1 -4.15 -18.38 -3.28
CA MET A 1 -3.87 -18.51 -1.83
C MET A 1 -3.30 -17.18 -1.38
N CYS A 2 -4.01 -16.39 -0.57
CA CYS A 2 -3.79 -14.94 -0.45
C CYS A 2 -2.32 -14.50 -0.27
N CYS A 3 -1.58 -15.03 0.71
CA CYS A 3 -0.20 -14.61 0.95
C CYS A 3 0.73 -15.00 -0.20
N ARG A 4 0.54 -16.19 -0.78
CA ARG A 4 1.35 -16.65 -1.90
C ARG A 4 1.11 -15.82 -3.16
N ASP A 5 -0.12 -15.39 -3.39
CA ASP A 5 -0.45 -14.54 -4.53
C ASP A 5 0.13 -13.12 -4.32
N HIS A 6 0.11 -12.62 -3.09
CA HIS A 6 0.75 -11.36 -2.67
C HIS A 6 2.28 -11.40 -2.84
N ASP A 7 2.94 -12.46 -2.40
CA ASP A 7 4.39 -12.64 -2.55
C ASP A 7 4.85 -12.75 -4.01
N ASN A 8 3.97 -13.23 -4.91
CA ASN A 8 4.25 -13.33 -6.35
C ASN A 8 3.80 -12.09 -7.14
N CYS A 9 3.57 -10.96 -6.47
CA CYS A 9 3.23 -9.72 -7.15
C CYS A 9 4.29 -9.37 -8.22
N PRO A 10 3.90 -9.11 -9.48
CA PRO A 10 4.84 -8.85 -10.56
C PRO A 10 5.51 -7.47 -10.43
N ASP A 11 4.92 -6.57 -9.64
CA ASP A 11 5.42 -5.22 -9.43
C ASP A 11 5.70 -4.98 -7.95
N LEU A 12 6.97 -5.17 -7.59
CA LEU A 12 7.52 -4.95 -6.26
C LEU A 12 8.80 -4.11 -6.27
N ILE A 13 9.16 -3.61 -5.09
CA ILE A 13 10.46 -2.99 -4.77
C ILE A 13 10.99 -3.65 -3.50
N LEU A 14 12.13 -4.33 -3.59
CA LEU A 14 12.77 -4.99 -2.45
C LEU A 14 13.26 -3.98 -1.40
N ALA A 15 13.56 -4.45 -0.20
CA ALA A 15 14.11 -3.62 0.86
C ALA A 15 15.43 -2.95 0.41
N GLY A 16 15.51 -1.62 0.51
CA GLY A 16 16.67 -0.83 0.09
C GLY A 16 16.79 -0.59 -1.42
N GLU A 17 15.96 -1.23 -2.25
CA GLU A 17 16.00 -1.06 -3.71
C GLU A 17 15.40 0.28 -4.13
N THR A 18 15.88 0.81 -5.26
CA THR A 18 15.29 1.95 -5.96
C THR A 18 14.74 1.52 -7.31
N LYS A 19 13.46 1.80 -7.55
CA LYS A 19 12.76 1.55 -8.82
C LYS A 19 11.80 2.71 -9.08
N ASN A 20 11.65 3.15 -10.33
CA ASN A 20 10.75 4.26 -10.71
C ASN A 20 10.99 5.55 -9.90
N ASN A 21 12.26 5.85 -9.57
CA ASN A 21 12.65 6.97 -8.70
C ASN A 21 12.08 6.91 -7.27
N LEU A 22 11.62 5.73 -6.84
CA LEU A 22 11.20 5.45 -5.46
C LEU A 22 12.20 4.52 -4.79
N THR A 23 12.75 4.95 -3.66
CA THR A 23 13.56 4.09 -2.79
C THR A 23 12.69 3.48 -1.70
N ASN A 24 12.68 2.16 -1.58
CA ASN A 24 12.02 1.48 -0.47
C ASN A 24 12.93 1.46 0.78
N SER A 25 12.73 2.42 1.69
CA SER A 25 13.48 2.50 2.95
C SER A 25 13.01 1.54 4.05
N ALA A 26 11.96 0.74 3.81
CA ALA A 26 11.53 -0.26 4.76
C ALA A 26 12.46 -1.48 4.74
N PHE A 27 12.56 -2.19 5.86
CA PHE A 27 13.33 -3.45 5.97
C PHE A 27 12.63 -4.66 5.32
N TYR A 28 11.53 -4.42 4.60
CA TYR A 28 10.69 -5.44 3.97
C TYR A 28 10.25 -4.97 2.57
N THR A 29 9.85 -5.91 1.72
CA THR A 29 9.40 -5.64 0.34
C THR A 29 8.10 -4.83 0.33
N ARG A 30 8.01 -3.82 -0.53
CA ARG A 30 6.76 -3.10 -0.79
C ARG A 30 6.28 -3.39 -2.21
N LEU A 31 4.97 -3.52 -2.36
CA LEU A 31 4.33 -3.90 -3.62
C LEU A 31 3.55 -2.74 -4.22
N SER A 32 3.07 -2.96 -5.44
CA SER A 32 2.08 -2.09 -6.05
C SER A 32 0.79 -2.00 -5.22
N CYS A 33 0.09 -0.88 -5.29
CA CYS A 33 -1.20 -0.71 -4.61
C CYS A 33 -2.27 -1.67 -5.11
N GLU A 34 -2.16 -2.15 -6.35
CA GLU A 34 -3.04 -3.16 -6.90
C GLU A 34 -2.87 -4.51 -6.18
N CYS A 35 -1.62 -4.95 -5.99
CA CYS A 35 -1.32 -6.18 -5.26
C CYS A 35 -1.78 -6.11 -3.80
N ASP A 36 -1.56 -4.98 -3.13
CA ASP A 36 -2.00 -4.79 -1.73
C ASP A 36 -3.54 -4.76 -1.61
N GLU A 37 -4.28 -4.13 -2.53
CA GLU A 37 -5.75 -4.15 -2.50
C GLU A 37 -6.30 -5.54 -2.83
N GLY A 38 -5.69 -6.24 -3.80
CA GLY A 38 -6.02 -7.64 -4.12
C GLY A 38 -5.81 -8.57 -2.92
N PHE A 39 -4.70 -8.38 -2.19
CA PHE A 39 -4.42 -9.12 -0.97
C PHE A 39 -5.45 -8.81 0.13
N ARG A 40 -5.78 -7.54 0.34
CA ARG A 40 -6.81 -7.11 1.30
C ARG A 40 -8.14 -7.79 1.02
N LYS A 41 -8.58 -7.76 -0.24
CA LYS A 41 -9.82 -8.41 -0.69
C LYS A 41 -9.78 -9.93 -0.46
N CYS A 42 -8.71 -10.59 -0.89
CA CYS A 42 -8.56 -12.03 -0.71
C CYS A 42 -8.66 -12.46 0.75
N LEU A 43 -8.03 -11.70 1.66
CA LEU A 43 -8.10 -11.96 3.10
C LEU A 43 -9.52 -11.80 3.65
N HIS A 44 -10.26 -10.77 3.21
CA HIS A 44 -11.67 -10.61 3.58
C HIS A 44 -12.52 -11.80 3.09
N ASP A 45 -12.33 -12.20 1.83
CA ASP A 45 -13.07 -13.31 1.22
C ASP A 45 -12.75 -14.65 1.89
N ALA A 46 -11.50 -14.87 2.30
CA ALA A 46 -11.08 -16.05 3.05
C ALA A 46 -11.73 -16.14 4.44
N ASN A 47 -12.05 -14.99 5.06
CA ASN A 47 -12.83 -14.84 6.29
C ASN A 47 -12.42 -15.71 7.50
N SER A 48 -11.19 -16.23 7.51
CA SER A 48 -10.67 -17.06 8.60
C SER A 48 -10.10 -16.20 9.72
N THR A 49 -9.97 -16.77 10.92
CA THR A 49 -9.27 -16.12 12.05
C THR A 49 -7.85 -15.69 11.68
N THR A 50 -7.14 -16.56 10.95
CA THR A 50 -5.79 -16.26 10.46
C THR A 50 -5.79 -15.11 9.47
N ALA A 51 -6.71 -15.11 8.50
CA ALA A 51 -6.81 -14.02 7.51
C ALA A 51 -7.09 -12.67 8.17
N LYS A 52 -8.01 -12.65 9.15
CA LYS A 52 -8.31 -11.44 9.94
C LYS A 52 -7.09 -10.92 10.70
N ARG A 53 -6.32 -11.81 11.35
CA ARG A 53 -5.10 -11.41 12.07
C ARG A 53 -4.05 -10.84 11.12
N ILE A 54 -3.80 -11.51 9.99
CA ILE A 54 -2.86 -11.05 8.97
C ILE A 54 -3.29 -9.68 8.44
N GLY A 55 -4.59 -9.52 8.13
CA GLY A 55 -5.14 -8.26 7.66
C GLY A 55 -4.92 -7.11 8.63
N VAL A 56 -5.23 -7.30 9.91
CA VAL A 56 -5.00 -6.28 10.94
C VAL A 56 -3.51 -5.95 11.10
N ILE A 57 -2.63 -6.95 11.10
CA ILE A 57 -1.18 -6.72 11.25
C ILE A 57 -0.64 -5.92 10.06
N TYR A 58 -0.90 -6.39 8.84
CA TYR A 58 -0.33 -5.81 7.61
C TYR A 58 -0.92 -4.43 7.32
N PHE A 59 -2.24 -4.32 7.30
CA PHE A 59 -2.91 -3.09 6.89
C PHE A 59 -3.05 -2.11 8.05
N ASN A 60 -3.30 -2.51 9.29
CA ASN A 60 -3.63 -1.54 10.35
C ASN A 60 -2.42 -1.20 11.24
N ALA A 61 -1.58 -2.18 11.59
CA ALA A 61 -0.51 -2.00 12.57
C ALA A 61 0.86 -1.64 11.96
N LEU A 62 1.26 -2.30 10.87
CA LEU A 62 2.60 -2.13 10.29
C LEU A 62 2.84 -0.72 9.73
N GLY A 63 1.77 -0.02 9.33
CA GLY A 63 1.88 1.30 8.71
C GLY A 63 2.58 1.25 7.35
N THR A 64 2.42 0.14 6.62
CA THR A 64 3.03 -0.03 5.30
C THR A 64 2.44 0.92 4.27
N LYS A 65 3.20 1.12 3.19
CA LYS A 65 2.80 1.90 2.02
C LYS A 65 2.92 1.02 0.79
N CYS A 66 2.06 1.27 -0.18
CA CYS A 66 2.14 0.71 -1.52
C CYS A 66 2.56 1.79 -2.50
N TYR A 67 2.92 1.44 -3.74
CA TYR A 67 3.18 2.42 -4.79
C TYR A 67 2.29 2.23 -6.01
N ARG A 68 2.05 3.32 -6.73
CA ARG A 68 1.39 3.32 -8.04
C ARG A 68 1.75 4.58 -8.81
N LYS A 69 1.50 4.57 -10.11
CA LYS A 69 1.58 5.76 -10.96
C LYS A 69 0.29 6.56 -10.81
N ASP A 70 0.40 7.84 -10.47
CA ASP A 70 -0.72 8.75 -10.23
C ASP A 70 -0.26 10.20 -10.43
N TYR A 71 -1.19 11.14 -10.46
CA TYR A 71 -0.86 12.57 -10.48
C TYR A 71 -0.10 13.01 -9.22
N PRO A 72 0.84 13.97 -9.31
CA PRO A 72 1.62 14.42 -8.16
C PRO A 72 0.76 14.83 -6.96
N ILE A 73 1.05 14.29 -5.78
CA ILE A 73 0.33 14.61 -4.55
C ILE A 73 0.66 16.04 -4.11
N VAL A 74 -0.38 16.87 -3.97
CA VAL A 74 -0.27 18.23 -3.41
C VAL A 74 -0.37 18.18 -1.88
N LYS A 75 -1.40 17.51 -1.36
CA LYS A 75 -1.64 17.41 0.09
C LYS A 75 -2.53 16.24 0.46
N CYS A 76 -2.50 15.90 1.75
CA CYS A 76 -3.50 15.02 2.35
C CYS A 76 -4.74 15.82 2.76
N THR A 77 -5.92 15.41 2.31
CA THR A 77 -7.20 16.06 2.65
C THR A 77 -7.97 15.33 3.74
N MET A 78 -7.72 14.03 3.92
CA MET A 78 -8.38 13.23 4.94
C MET A 78 -7.40 12.27 5.59
N ARG A 79 -7.28 12.34 6.93
CA ARG A 79 -6.46 11.43 7.72
C ARG A 79 -7.32 10.40 8.47
N GLY A 80 -6.77 9.20 8.62
CA GLY A 80 -7.40 8.11 9.35
C GLY A 80 -6.40 7.02 9.70
N GLY A 81 -6.89 5.79 9.85
CA GLY A 81 -6.08 4.72 10.41
C GLY A 81 -5.82 4.90 11.90
N TRP A 82 -4.91 4.08 12.45
CA TRP A 82 -4.60 4.18 13.86
C TRP A 82 -3.86 5.50 14.16
N PHE A 83 -4.29 6.21 15.21
CA PHE A 83 -3.81 7.54 15.60
C PHE A 83 -3.83 8.59 14.47
N LYS A 84 -4.72 8.44 13.48
CA LYS A 84 -4.80 9.34 12.30
C LYS A 84 -3.49 9.48 11.53
N ARG A 85 -2.62 8.45 11.55
CA ARG A 85 -1.29 8.49 10.93
C ARG A 85 -1.31 8.31 9.41
N LYS A 86 -2.39 7.77 8.85
CA LYS A 86 -2.52 7.50 7.41
C LYS A 86 -3.28 8.60 6.71
N CYS A 87 -2.91 8.87 5.47
CA CYS A 87 -3.72 9.66 4.57
C CYS A 87 -4.66 8.77 3.74
N LEU A 88 -5.96 9.00 3.86
CA LEU A 88 -7.00 8.24 3.17
C LEU A 88 -7.45 8.89 1.85
N ARG A 89 -7.24 10.21 1.70
CA ARG A 89 -7.53 10.95 0.47
C ARG A 89 -6.46 12.00 0.23
N TYR A 90 -6.02 12.04 -1.01
CA TYR A 90 -4.98 12.94 -1.50
C TYR A 90 -5.62 13.93 -2.46
N ASP A 91 -5.20 15.18 -2.36
CA ASP A 91 -5.37 16.18 -3.42
C ASP A 91 -4.15 16.07 -4.34
N VAL A 92 -4.37 16.11 -5.65
CA VAL A 92 -3.35 15.86 -6.66
C VAL A 92 -3.36 16.96 -7.72
N ASP A 93 -2.20 17.23 -8.34
CA ASP A 93 -2.10 18.18 -9.43
C ASP A 93 -2.32 17.49 -10.78
N MET A 94 -3.50 17.70 -11.36
CA MET A 94 -3.87 17.09 -12.65
C MET A 94 -3.26 17.82 -13.86
N ASN A 95 -2.54 18.92 -13.67
CA ASN A 95 -1.88 19.64 -14.76
C ASN A 95 -0.48 19.11 -15.08
N GLU A 96 0.04 18.22 -14.23
CA GLU A 96 1.37 17.63 -14.34
C GLU A 96 1.30 16.18 -14.83
N ASP A 97 2.42 15.67 -15.34
CA ASP A 97 2.52 14.27 -15.75
C ASP A 97 2.49 13.32 -14.54
N GLN A 98 1.88 12.14 -14.72
CA GLN A 98 1.81 11.14 -13.67
C GLN A 98 3.18 10.55 -13.33
N ILE A 99 3.45 10.39 -12.03
CA ILE A 99 4.68 9.84 -11.47
C ILE A 99 4.38 8.69 -10.49
N TYR A 100 5.35 7.80 -10.30
CA TYR A 100 5.26 6.78 -9.27
C TYR A 100 5.44 7.41 -7.90
N GLN A 101 4.51 7.13 -6.98
CA GLN A 101 4.49 7.70 -5.63
C GLN A 101 4.07 6.66 -4.59
N TRP A 102 4.41 6.92 -3.33
CA TRP A 102 3.98 6.11 -2.19
C TRP A 102 2.61 6.55 -1.66
N PHE A 103 1.75 5.58 -1.39
CA PHE A 103 0.42 5.78 -0.83
C PHE A 103 0.24 4.95 0.45
N ASP A 104 -0.51 5.47 1.41
CA ASP A 104 -0.94 4.68 2.55
C ASP A 104 -1.95 3.62 2.11
N VAL A 105 -1.77 2.38 2.57
CA VAL A 105 -2.74 1.31 2.31
C VAL A 105 -4.02 1.54 3.10
N ASN A 106 -5.16 1.10 2.54
CA ASN A 106 -6.44 1.10 3.25
C ASN A 106 -6.35 0.24 4.51
N ASN A 107 -7.18 0.53 5.51
CA ASN A 107 -7.32 -0.36 6.65
C ASN A 107 -8.04 -1.65 6.24
N TYR A 108 -7.70 -2.74 6.94
CA TYR A 108 -8.44 -4.00 6.94
C TYR A 108 -9.66 -3.91 7.85
#